data_AF-A0A098EDM3-F1
#
_entry.id   AF-A0A098EDM3-F1
#
_cell.length_a   1.000
_cell.length_b   1.000
_cell.length_c   1.000
_cell.angle_alpha   90.00
_cell.angle_beta   90.00
_cell.angle_gamma   90.00
#
_symmetry.space_group_name_H-M   'P 1'
#
loop_
_entity.id
_entity.type
_entity.pdbx_description
1 polymer ?
#
loop_
_entity_poly.entity_id
_entity_poly.type
_entity_poly.pdbx_seq_one_letter_code
_entity_poly.pdbx_strand_id
1 'polypeptide(L)'
;MAKMKKVLLITKRKKTKELYQKGWSARKISRHLVASRKSVQKWINMRDEEQQLSQDKRGWKKDKPRKYTNQQKEEIKNMRTKLEKEESYFIGAKVVHANYNNSHDDKVSKRFVDRTLKEYKKVKSPQKKRKGASKYMQYPQYTLNKLGKIMMSMDFIGPKYLKGSKR
;
A
#
# COMPACT_ATOMS: atom_id res chain seq x y z
N MET A 1 11.87 14.91 -0.90
CA MET A 1 12.21 16.10 -1.70
C MET A 1 10.99 16.66 -2.48
N ALA A 2 9.94 17.15 -1.80
CA ALA A 2 8.75 17.72 -2.46
C ALA A 2 8.32 19.10 -1.91
N LYS A 3 9.08 19.67 -0.96
CA LYS A 3 8.81 20.99 -0.36
C LYS A 3 9.38 22.15 -1.19
N MET A 4 10.56 22.01 -1.81
CA MET A 4 11.22 23.10 -2.56
C MET A 4 10.47 23.55 -3.83
N LYS A 5 9.79 22.66 -4.57
CA LYS A 5 9.09 23.03 -5.81
C LYS A 5 7.82 23.86 -5.60
N LYS A 6 7.18 23.80 -4.41
CA LYS A 6 5.92 24.53 -4.13
C LYS A 6 6.15 26.01 -3.82
N VAL A 7 7.32 26.35 -3.27
CA VAL A 7 7.72 27.72 -2.93
C VAL A 7 7.91 28.58 -4.19
N LEU A 8 8.28 27.99 -5.33
CA LEU A 8 8.50 28.71 -6.59
C LEU A 8 7.25 29.37 -7.17
N LEU A 9 6.05 28.80 -7.00
CA LEU A 9 4.87 29.39 -7.64
C LEU A 9 4.32 30.59 -6.88
N ILE A 10 4.20 30.45 -5.55
CA ILE A 10 3.68 31.53 -4.69
C ILE A 10 4.62 32.74 -4.78
N THR A 11 5.94 32.50 -4.75
CA THR A 11 6.95 33.56 -4.93
C THR A 11 6.84 34.21 -6.32
N LYS A 12 6.65 33.44 -7.39
CA LYS A 12 6.40 34.00 -8.73
C LYS A 12 5.12 34.84 -8.80
N ARG A 13 4.03 34.44 -8.14
CA ARG A 13 2.77 35.22 -8.07
C ARG A 13 2.98 36.56 -7.35
N LYS A 14 3.60 36.54 -6.16
CA LYS A 14 3.90 37.76 -5.38
C LYS A 14 4.81 38.72 -6.18
N LYS A 15 5.92 38.21 -6.71
CA LYS A 15 6.83 39.00 -7.56
C LYS A 15 6.17 39.54 -8.83
N THR A 16 5.20 38.82 -9.40
CA THR A 16 4.45 39.30 -10.58
C THR A 16 3.64 40.54 -10.25
N LYS A 17 2.96 40.56 -9.10
CA LYS A 17 2.18 41.71 -8.63
C LYS A 17 3.08 42.91 -8.33
N GLU A 18 4.18 42.69 -7.61
CA GLU A 18 5.19 43.72 -7.33
C GLU A 18 5.74 44.35 -8.62
N LEU A 19 6.11 43.53 -9.62
CA LEU A 19 6.64 44.03 -10.89
C LEU A 19 5.58 44.73 -11.73
N TYR A 20 4.33 44.28 -11.67
CA TYR A 20 3.22 44.91 -12.38
C TYR A 20 2.90 46.29 -11.79
N GLN A 21 2.90 46.43 -10.45
CA GLN A 21 2.75 47.73 -9.76
C GLN A 21 3.88 48.70 -10.13
N LYS A 22 5.10 48.20 -10.38
CA LYS A 22 6.24 48.98 -10.91
C LYS A 22 6.12 49.32 -12.42
N GLY A 23 4.98 49.06 -13.06
CA GLY A 23 4.71 49.40 -14.45
C GLY A 23 5.29 48.43 -15.49
N TRP A 24 5.76 47.24 -15.11
CA TRP A 24 6.31 46.29 -16.07
C TRP A 24 5.20 45.62 -16.90
N SER A 25 5.44 45.48 -18.21
CA SER A 25 4.51 44.75 -19.09
C SER A 25 4.51 43.24 -18.79
N ALA A 26 3.36 42.58 -18.99
CA ALA A 26 3.22 41.14 -18.78
C ALA A 26 4.23 40.29 -19.58
N ARG A 27 4.64 40.77 -20.78
CA ARG A 27 5.68 40.13 -21.59
C ARG A 27 7.06 40.23 -20.95
N LYS A 28 7.41 41.40 -20.39
CA LYS A 28 8.68 41.60 -19.68
C LYS A 28 8.74 40.73 -18.41
N ILE A 29 7.65 40.70 -17.64
CA ILE A 29 7.53 39.88 -16.43
C ILE A 29 7.65 38.39 -16.75
N SER A 30 7.00 37.92 -17.83
CA SER A 30 7.05 36.53 -18.29
C SER A 30 8.48 36.05 -18.59
N ARG A 31 9.28 36.88 -19.27
CA ARG A 31 10.70 36.57 -19.54
C ARG A 31 11.51 36.57 -18.25
N HIS A 32 11.33 37.58 -17.40
CA HIS A 32 12.08 37.73 -16.15
C HIS A 32 11.81 36.61 -15.13
N LEU A 33 10.55 36.18 -14.99
CA LEU A 33 10.16 35.12 -14.04
C LEU A 33 10.22 33.71 -14.64
N VAL A 34 10.63 33.57 -15.91
CA VAL A 34 10.62 32.32 -16.67
C VAL A 34 9.29 31.59 -16.49
N ALA A 35 8.21 32.26 -16.90
CA ALA A 35 6.83 31.79 -16.78
C ALA A 35 6.06 32.12 -18.06
N SER A 36 5.05 31.32 -18.41
CA SER A 36 4.25 31.60 -19.60
C SER A 36 3.47 32.92 -19.45
N ARG A 37 3.32 33.67 -20.55
CA ARG A 37 2.53 34.91 -20.57
C ARG A 37 1.09 34.68 -20.07
N LYS A 38 0.47 33.54 -20.42
CA LYS A 38 -0.88 33.17 -19.95
C LYS A 38 -0.93 33.04 -18.42
N SER A 39 0.09 32.44 -17.82
CA SER A 39 0.19 32.33 -16.35
C SER A 39 0.34 33.70 -15.70
N VAL A 40 1.22 34.55 -16.23
CA VAL A 40 1.44 35.92 -15.72
C VAL A 40 0.17 36.74 -15.80
N GLN A 41 -0.55 36.74 -16.93
CA GLN A 41 -1.81 37.46 -17.07
C GLN A 41 -2.85 36.98 -16.05
N LYS A 42 -2.96 35.66 -15.88
CA LYS A 42 -3.83 35.07 -14.85
C LYS A 42 -3.44 35.53 -13.45
N TRP A 43 -2.16 35.71 -13.16
CA TRP A 43 -1.69 36.16 -11.84
C TRP A 43 -1.90 37.65 -11.61
N ILE A 44 -1.74 38.49 -12.64
CA ILE A 44 -2.06 39.93 -12.58
C ILE A 44 -3.54 40.14 -12.26
N ASN A 45 -4.42 39.35 -12.91
CA ASN A 45 -5.86 39.44 -12.76
C ASN A 45 -6.42 38.79 -11.47
N MET A 46 -5.59 38.10 -10.66
CA MET A 46 -6.03 37.61 -9.34
C MET A 46 -6.20 38.79 -8.37
N ARG A 47 -7.15 38.71 -7.42
CA ARG A 47 -7.31 39.76 -6.39
C ARG A 47 -6.09 39.78 -5.46
N ASP A 48 -5.75 40.96 -4.95
CA ASP A 48 -4.63 41.18 -4.04
C ASP A 48 -4.93 40.77 -2.59
N GLU A 49 -5.71 39.71 -2.42
CA GLU A 49 -5.92 39.08 -1.13
C GLU A 49 -4.73 38.13 -0.88
N GLU A 50 -3.99 38.33 0.21
CA GLU A 50 -2.83 37.47 0.55
C GLU A 50 -3.18 35.97 0.56
N GLN A 51 -4.42 35.65 0.96
CA GLN A 51 -4.96 34.29 0.90
C GLN A 51 -5.01 33.73 -0.52
N GLN A 52 -5.40 34.50 -1.54
CA GLN A 52 -5.51 34.02 -2.92
C GLN A 52 -4.13 33.81 -3.57
N LEU A 53 -3.16 34.67 -3.25
CA LEU A 53 -1.80 34.55 -3.77
C LEU A 53 -1.05 33.37 -3.14
N SER A 54 -1.29 33.13 -1.85
CA SER A 54 -0.64 32.06 -1.05
C SER A 54 -1.28 30.69 -1.26
N GLN A 55 -2.59 30.61 -1.48
CA GLN A 55 -3.27 29.32 -1.61
C GLN A 55 -2.99 28.67 -2.97
N ASP A 56 -2.40 27.48 -2.93
CA ASP A 56 -2.35 26.56 -4.05
C ASP A 56 -3.28 25.37 -3.79
N LYS A 57 -4.51 25.45 -4.33
CA LYS A 57 -5.52 24.39 -4.24
C LYS A 57 -5.31 23.29 -5.29
N ARG A 58 -4.20 23.29 -6.04
CA ARG A 58 -3.92 22.27 -7.05
C ARG A 58 -3.51 20.95 -6.41
N GLY A 59 -4.00 19.87 -7.01
CA GLY A 59 -3.68 18.51 -6.60
C GLY A 59 -4.44 18.07 -5.35
N TRP A 60 -4.36 16.77 -5.07
CA TRP A 60 -4.99 16.22 -3.88
C TRP A 60 -4.22 16.64 -2.62
N LYS A 61 -4.94 17.08 -1.59
CA LYS A 61 -4.32 17.45 -0.31
C LYS A 61 -3.57 16.24 0.24
N LYS A 62 -2.35 16.48 0.70
CA LYS A 62 -1.54 15.45 1.35
C LYS A 62 -2.32 14.92 2.56
N ASP A 63 -2.22 13.62 2.80
CA ASP A 63 -2.82 12.91 3.95
C ASP A 63 -4.35 12.82 3.95
N LYS A 64 -5.03 13.43 2.96
CA LYS A 64 -6.43 13.11 2.68
C LYS A 64 -6.52 11.88 1.79
N PRO A 65 -7.35 10.88 2.12
CA PRO A 65 -7.53 9.74 1.23
C PRO A 65 -8.35 10.14 0.00
N ARG A 66 -8.11 9.49 -1.14
CA ARG A 66 -8.77 9.81 -2.42
C ARG A 66 -10.10 9.10 -2.65
N LYS A 67 -10.20 7.87 -2.16
CA LYS A 67 -11.31 6.95 -2.45
C LYS A 67 -11.98 6.44 -1.18
N TYR A 68 -11.18 6.01 -0.20
CA TYR A 68 -11.67 5.37 1.01
C TYR A 68 -11.54 6.29 2.21
N THR A 69 -12.52 6.31 3.12
CA THR A 69 -12.49 7.25 4.25
C THR A 69 -11.58 6.75 5.38
N ASN A 70 -11.27 7.64 6.34
CA ASN A 70 -10.52 7.24 7.53
C ASN A 70 -11.35 6.34 8.45
N GLN A 71 -12.68 6.52 8.48
CA GLN A 71 -13.60 5.66 9.22
C GLN A 71 -13.51 4.21 8.75
N GLN A 72 -13.49 3.98 7.42
CA GLN A 72 -13.30 2.64 6.86
C GLN A 72 -11.97 2.00 7.31
N LYS A 73 -10.91 2.80 7.48
CA LYS A 73 -9.63 2.29 8.00
C LYS A 73 -9.75 1.81 9.45
N GLU A 74 -10.46 2.59 10.28
CA GLU A 74 -10.68 2.27 11.69
C GLU A 74 -11.57 1.04 11.86
N GLU A 75 -12.64 0.91 11.06
CA GLU A 75 -13.47 -0.28 11.01
C GLU A 75 -12.67 -1.53 10.66
N ILE A 76 -11.81 -1.45 9.62
CA ILE A 76 -10.92 -2.55 9.23
C ILE A 76 -9.99 -2.95 10.38
N LYS A 77 -9.42 -1.97 11.08
CA LYS A 77 -8.59 -2.22 12.27
C LYS A 77 -9.41 -2.91 13.37
N ASN A 78 -10.63 -2.44 13.63
CA ASN A 78 -11.49 -2.96 14.68
C ASN A 78 -11.91 -4.42 14.41
N MET A 79 -12.31 -4.76 13.18
CA MET A 79 -12.58 -6.14 12.80
C MET A 79 -11.37 -7.03 13.01
N ARG A 80 -10.18 -6.58 12.58
CA ARG A 80 -8.94 -7.34 12.81
C ARG A 80 -8.68 -7.57 14.30
N THR A 81 -8.89 -6.56 15.15
CA THR A 81 -8.72 -6.72 16.60
C THR A 81 -9.77 -7.60 17.24
N LYS A 82 -11.01 -7.63 16.72
CA LYS A 82 -12.05 -8.55 17.19
C LYS A 82 -11.66 -10.00 16.91
N LEU A 83 -11.25 -10.29 15.68
CA LEU A 83 -10.76 -11.62 15.30
C LEU A 83 -9.54 -12.07 16.13
N GLU A 84 -8.65 -11.14 16.51
CA GLU A 84 -7.53 -11.43 17.41
C GLU A 84 -7.99 -11.74 18.84
N LYS A 85 -9.02 -11.05 19.35
CA LYS A 85 -9.59 -11.30 20.69
C LYS A 85 -10.37 -12.61 20.77
N GLU A 86 -11.05 -12.97 19.69
CA GLU A 86 -11.78 -14.23 19.56
C GLU A 86 -10.85 -15.44 19.34
N GLU A 87 -9.52 -15.21 19.27
CA GLU A 87 -8.52 -16.24 18.96
C GLU A 87 -8.83 -17.05 17.69
N SER A 88 -9.52 -16.39 16.73
CA SER A 88 -9.91 -17.02 15.47
C SER A 88 -8.68 -17.53 14.71
N TYR A 89 -8.76 -18.75 14.15
CA TYR A 89 -7.67 -19.30 13.34
C TYR A 89 -7.38 -18.45 12.08
N PHE A 90 -8.44 -17.89 11.48
CA PHE A 90 -8.36 -17.13 10.24
C PHE A 90 -8.45 -15.61 10.49
N ILE A 91 -7.33 -14.97 10.82
CA ILE A 91 -7.29 -13.52 11.06
C ILE A 91 -6.85 -12.69 9.85
N GLY A 92 -6.35 -13.33 8.78
CA GLY A 92 -5.63 -12.67 7.68
C GLY A 92 -6.43 -11.61 6.91
N ALA A 93 -5.71 -10.77 6.13
CA ALA A 93 -6.32 -9.67 5.37
C ALA A 93 -7.42 -10.11 4.41
N LYS A 94 -7.35 -11.35 3.88
CA LYS A 94 -8.40 -11.94 3.03
C LYS A 94 -9.73 -12.11 3.78
N VAL A 95 -9.67 -12.52 5.04
CA VAL A 95 -10.85 -12.73 5.89
C VAL A 95 -11.45 -11.39 6.27
N VAL A 96 -10.61 -10.45 6.71
CA VAL A 96 -11.04 -9.08 7.03
C VAL A 96 -11.70 -8.41 5.81
N HIS A 97 -11.14 -8.61 4.62
CA HIS A 97 -11.70 -8.10 3.37
C HIS A 97 -13.07 -8.71 3.04
N ALA A 98 -13.21 -10.03 3.18
CA ALA A 98 -14.48 -10.71 2.97
C ALA A 98 -15.54 -10.24 3.98
N ASN A 99 -15.20 -10.22 5.27
CA ASN A 99 -16.11 -9.78 6.33
C ASN A 99 -16.57 -8.33 6.10
N TYR A 100 -15.65 -7.43 5.74
CA TYR A 100 -16.02 -6.03 5.45
C TYR A 100 -17.04 -5.93 4.31
N ASN A 101 -16.73 -6.57 3.18
CA ASN A 101 -17.54 -6.47 1.97
C ASN A 101 -18.85 -7.25 2.05
N ASN A 102 -18.98 -8.19 2.98
CA ASN A 102 -20.23 -8.88 3.25
C ASN A 102 -21.14 -8.05 4.18
N SER A 103 -20.56 -7.24 5.07
CA SER A 103 -21.31 -6.39 6.00
C SER A 103 -21.65 -4.99 5.46
N HIS A 104 -21.06 -4.56 4.34
CA HIS A 104 -21.23 -3.22 3.78
C HIS A 104 -21.46 -3.26 2.27
N ASP A 105 -22.33 -2.38 1.79
CA ASP A 105 -22.55 -2.18 0.35
C ASP A 105 -21.34 -1.50 -0.33
N ASP A 106 -20.68 -0.59 0.40
CA ASP A 106 -19.49 0.12 -0.06
C ASP A 106 -18.24 -0.76 -0.03
N LYS A 107 -18.09 -1.59 -1.07
CA LYS A 107 -17.01 -2.56 -1.16
C LYS A 107 -15.63 -1.90 -1.24
N VAL A 108 -14.72 -2.40 -0.42
CA VAL A 108 -13.30 -2.03 -0.47
C VAL A 108 -12.49 -3.02 -1.28
N SER A 109 -11.35 -2.55 -1.79
CA SER A 109 -10.38 -3.41 -2.47
C SER A 109 -9.48 -4.12 -1.46
N LYS A 110 -9.09 -5.36 -1.76
CA LYS A 110 -8.14 -6.11 -0.92
C LYS A 110 -6.84 -5.35 -0.67
N ARG A 111 -6.32 -4.68 -1.71
CA ARG A 111 -5.08 -3.87 -1.61
C ARG A 111 -5.22 -2.71 -0.61
N PHE A 112 -6.42 -2.14 -0.47
CA PHE A 112 -6.69 -1.13 0.55
C PHE A 112 -6.61 -1.75 1.94
N VAL A 113 -7.27 -2.88 2.18
CA VAL A 113 -7.21 -3.62 3.44
C VAL A 113 -5.78 -4.02 3.81
N ASP A 114 -5.00 -4.55 2.86
CA ASP A 114 -3.59 -4.90 3.09
C ASP A 114 -2.78 -3.67 3.53
N ARG A 115 -3.00 -2.52 2.88
CA ARG A 115 -2.31 -1.28 3.20
C ARG A 115 -2.73 -0.75 4.58
N THR A 116 -4.01 -0.75 4.91
CA THR A 116 -4.50 -0.25 6.20
C THR A 116 -3.99 -1.11 7.36
N LEU A 117 -4.04 -2.45 7.22
CA LEU A 117 -3.49 -3.34 8.24
C LEU A 117 -1.97 -3.16 8.40
N LYS A 118 -1.24 -2.89 7.32
CA LYS A 118 0.18 -2.54 7.38
C LYS A 118 0.43 -1.19 8.06
N GLU A 119 -0.38 -0.18 7.75
CA GLU A 119 -0.33 1.15 8.40
C GLU A 119 -0.50 1.02 9.93
N TYR A 120 -1.42 0.16 10.38
CA TYR A 120 -1.65 -0.12 11.81
C TYR A 120 -0.72 -1.19 12.41
N LYS A 121 0.32 -1.63 11.70
CA LYS A 121 1.28 -2.66 12.15
C LYS A 121 0.63 -4.00 12.56
N LYS A 122 -0.52 -4.36 11.97
CA LYS A 122 -1.22 -5.64 12.17
C LYS A 122 -0.73 -6.76 11.23
N VAL A 123 0.23 -6.45 10.37
CA VAL A 123 0.87 -7.41 9.47
C VAL A 123 2.36 -7.39 9.71
N LYS A 124 2.97 -8.57 9.87
CA LYS A 124 4.42 -8.71 9.98
C LYS A 124 5.06 -8.37 8.63
N SER A 125 6.14 -7.59 8.65
CA SER A 125 6.94 -7.38 7.45
C SER A 125 7.63 -8.69 7.05
N PRO A 126 7.76 -8.99 5.75
CA PRO A 126 8.59 -10.10 5.30
C PRO A 126 10.00 -9.94 5.85
N GLN A 127 10.46 -10.91 6.64
CA GLN A 127 11.83 -10.94 7.14
C GLN A 127 12.75 -11.50 6.06
N LYS A 128 13.99 -10.99 5.99
CA LYS A 128 15.01 -11.58 5.13
C LYS A 128 15.24 -13.02 5.57
N LYS A 129 15.05 -13.98 4.66
CA LYS A 129 15.37 -15.38 4.91
C LYS A 129 16.87 -15.49 5.23
N ARG A 130 17.21 -16.09 6.38
CA ARG A 130 18.60 -16.45 6.70
C ARG A 130 19.01 -17.59 5.76
N LYS A 131 19.97 -17.33 4.88
CA LYS A 131 20.55 -18.38 4.01
C LYS A 131 21.27 -19.40 4.88
N GLY A 132 21.14 -20.69 4.58
CA GLY A 132 21.85 -21.77 5.28
C GLY A 132 21.10 -22.46 6.42
N ALA A 133 19.94 -21.95 6.88
CA ALA A 133 19.13 -22.65 7.89
C ALA A 133 18.69 -24.06 7.42
N SER A 134 18.38 -24.21 6.13
CA SER A 134 18.03 -25.50 5.52
C SER A 134 19.22 -26.44 5.34
N LYS A 135 20.47 -25.95 5.45
CA LYS A 135 21.69 -26.78 5.34
C LYS A 135 21.90 -27.62 6.60
N TYR A 136 21.40 -27.13 7.75
CA TYR A 136 21.46 -27.79 9.06
C TYR A 136 20.14 -28.46 9.45
N MET A 137 19.02 -28.06 8.85
CA MET A 137 17.85 -28.93 8.81
C MET A 137 18.21 -30.08 7.89
N GLN A 138 18.68 -31.20 8.44
CA GLN A 138 18.61 -32.48 7.78
C GLN A 138 17.14 -32.75 7.45
N TYR A 139 16.60 -32.13 6.38
CA TYR A 139 15.36 -32.57 5.75
C TYR A 139 15.57 -34.05 5.44
N PRO A 140 14.70 -34.93 5.91
CA PRO A 140 15.26 -35.92 6.78
C PRO A 140 15.56 -37.13 5.92
N GLN A 141 16.81 -37.21 5.47
CA GLN A 141 17.40 -38.46 4.99
C GLN A 141 17.01 -39.60 5.94
N TYR A 142 17.00 -39.33 7.25
CA TYR A 142 16.52 -40.23 8.29
C TYR A 142 15.03 -40.59 8.19
N THR A 143 14.12 -39.63 7.96
CA THR A 143 12.68 -39.93 7.81
C THR A 143 12.38 -40.58 6.47
N LEU A 144 13.08 -40.20 5.39
CA LEU A 144 13.00 -40.84 4.08
C LEU A 144 13.50 -42.29 4.16
N ASN A 145 14.62 -42.54 4.85
CA ASN A 145 15.13 -43.89 5.10
C ASN A 145 14.19 -44.71 6.00
N LYS A 146 13.54 -44.09 6.99
CA LYS A 146 12.50 -44.75 7.81
C LYS A 146 11.25 -45.07 7.00
N LEU A 147 10.76 -44.13 6.19
CA LEU A 147 9.62 -44.33 5.29
C LEU A 147 9.89 -45.45 4.28
N GLY A 148 11.09 -45.51 3.70
CA GLY A 148 11.51 -46.61 2.82
C GLY A 148 11.50 -47.96 3.53
N LYS A 149 11.93 -48.04 4.79
CA LYS A 149 11.82 -49.28 5.61
C LYS A 149 10.37 -49.67 5.90
N ILE A 150 9.49 -48.70 6.18
CA ILE A 150 8.05 -48.94 6.43
C ILE A 150 7.36 -49.43 5.15
N MET A 151 7.64 -48.81 4.00
CA MET A 151 7.10 -49.21 2.69
C MET A 151 7.54 -50.63 2.31
N MET A 152 8.83 -50.95 2.49
CA MET A 152 9.37 -52.29 2.30
C MET A 152 8.77 -53.33 3.26
N SER A 153 8.28 -52.93 4.44
CA SER A 153 7.61 -53.84 5.37
C SER A 153 6.12 -54.04 5.07
N MET A 154 5.47 -53.09 4.39
CA MET A 154 4.06 -53.21 4.01
C MET A 154 3.83 -54.26 2.92
N ASP A 155 4.74 -54.37 1.93
CA ASP A 155 4.60 -55.35 0.84
C ASP A 155 4.82 -56.81 1.28
N PHE A 156 5.34 -57.03 2.50
CA PHE A 156 5.65 -58.36 3.02
C PHE A 156 4.80 -58.79 4.23
N ILE A 157 3.91 -57.94 4.75
CA ILE A 157 3.03 -58.24 5.89
C ILE A 157 1.58 -58.20 5.40
N GLY A 158 1.19 -59.21 4.64
CA GLY A 158 -0.19 -59.45 4.24
C GLY A 158 -0.33 -60.88 3.72
N PRO A 159 -1.45 -61.58 4.01
CA PRO A 159 -1.67 -62.93 3.50
C PRO A 159 -1.48 -62.99 1.98
N LYS A 160 -0.51 -63.81 1.53
CA LYS A 160 -0.22 -64.02 0.11
C LYS A 160 -1.35 -64.83 -0.52
N TYR A 161 -2.26 -64.17 -1.22
CA TYR A 161 -3.36 -64.83 -1.94
C TYR A 161 -2.99 -65.32 -3.35
N LEU A 162 -1.75 -65.09 -3.81
CA LEU A 162 -1.28 -65.61 -5.10
C LEU A 162 -0.73 -67.03 -4.92
N LYS A 163 -1.61 -68.04 -4.97
CA LYS A 163 -1.20 -69.42 -5.23
C LYS A 163 -0.93 -69.56 -6.73
N GLY A 164 0.32 -69.84 -7.08
CA GLY A 164 0.70 -70.13 -8.47
C GLY A 164 -0.15 -71.27 -9.05
N SER A 165 -0.68 -71.05 -10.25
CA SER A 165 -1.36 -72.08 -11.03
C SER A 165 -0.32 -73.13 -11.46
N LYS A 166 -0.57 -74.40 -11.13
CA LYS A 166 0.22 -75.53 -11.62
C LYS A 166 -0.06 -75.72 -13.11
N ARG A 167 0.99 -75.63 -13.93
CA ARG A 167 1.08 -76.29 -15.23
C ARG A 167 2.08 -77.43 -15.11
#